data_AF-A0AAV6V0P0-F1
#
_entry.id   AF-A0AAV6V0P0-F1
#
_cell.length_a   1.000
_cell.length_b   1.000
_cell.length_c   1.000
_cell.angle_alpha   90.00
_cell.angle_beta   90.00
_cell.angle_gamma   90.00
#
_symmetry.space_group_name_H-M   'P 1'
#
loop_
_entity.id
_entity.type
_entity.pdbx_description
1 polymer ?
#
loop_
_entity_poly.entity_id
_entity_poly.type
_entity_poly.pdbx_seq_one_letter_code
_entity_poly.pdbx_strand_id
1 'polypeptide(L)'
;MIRSWVSSTDCYSGFMDEAMAYLKKITEQTNTNLDCALVIDAMSIRKQVLWDKGRGKYAGYVECAGLVDRKEQCLASEALVFLVVSLTNKIQGACGLLFNR
;
A
#
# COMPACT_ATOMS: atom_id res chain seq x y z
N MET A 1 -9.18 20.89 10.18
CA MET A 1 -10.42 20.10 10.03
C MET A 1 -10.27 18.95 9.03
N ILE A 2 -9.67 19.13 7.84
CA ILE A 2 -9.45 18.00 6.90
C ILE A 2 -8.25 17.10 7.27
N ARG A 3 -7.15 17.68 7.76
CA ARG A 3 -5.94 16.93 8.14
C ARG A 3 -6.18 15.93 9.28
N SER A 4 -7.03 16.29 10.24
CA SER A 4 -7.41 15.43 11.37
C SER A 4 -8.24 14.22 10.94
N TRP A 5 -8.99 14.34 9.85
CA TRP A 5 -9.76 13.25 9.27
C TRP A 5 -8.87 12.33 8.41
N VAL A 6 -7.94 12.89 7.64
CA VAL A 6 -6.96 12.08 6.90
C VAL A 6 -5.95 11.39 7.83
N SER A 7 -5.66 11.97 9.01
CA SER A 7 -4.81 11.31 9.99
C SER A 7 -5.47 10.14 10.73
N SER A 8 -6.80 9.98 10.63
CA SER A 8 -7.48 8.82 11.21
C SER A 8 -7.47 7.58 10.32
N THR A 9 -7.01 7.72 9.07
CA THR A 9 -6.83 6.57 8.17
C THR A 9 -5.36 6.16 8.16
N ASP A 10 -5.08 4.92 8.55
CA ASP A 10 -3.73 4.41 8.66
C ASP A 10 -3.27 3.81 7.33
N CYS A 11 -2.40 4.52 6.60
CA CYS A 11 -1.74 3.96 5.42
C CYS A 11 -0.41 3.33 5.86
N TYR A 12 -0.40 2.01 6.09
CA TYR A 12 0.84 1.28 6.32
C TYR A 12 1.36 0.63 5.05
N SER A 13 2.60 0.20 5.11
CA SER A 13 3.26 -0.54 4.06
C SER A 13 2.74 -1.97 3.96
N GLY A 14 2.44 -2.41 2.75
CA GLY A 14 1.83 -3.70 2.45
C GLY A 14 0.47 -3.49 1.80
N PHE A 15 -0.38 -4.50 1.91
CA PHE A 15 -1.77 -4.41 1.47
C PHE A 15 -2.60 -3.66 2.50
N MET A 16 -3.48 -2.79 2.03
CA MET A 16 -4.38 -1.99 2.84
C MET A 16 -5.64 -2.80 3.15
N ASP A 17 -5.89 -3.05 4.43
CA ASP A 17 -7.03 -3.82 4.89
C ASP A 17 -8.36 -3.20 4.48
N GLU A 18 -8.48 -1.86 4.52
CA GLU A 18 -9.71 -1.16 4.13
C GLU A 18 -10.01 -1.34 2.64
N ALA A 19 -8.99 -1.32 1.79
CA ALA A 19 -9.15 -1.54 0.36
C ALA A 19 -9.59 -2.99 0.08
N MET A 20 -9.00 -3.97 0.77
CA MET A 20 -9.41 -5.37 0.65
C MET A 20 -10.83 -5.62 1.17
N ALA A 21 -11.18 -5.03 2.31
CA ALA A 21 -12.53 -5.13 2.87
C ALA A 21 -13.59 -4.55 1.93
N TYR A 22 -13.26 -3.44 1.25
CA TYR A 22 -14.14 -2.84 0.24
C TYR A 22 -14.35 -3.76 -0.97
N LEU A 23 -13.27 -4.34 -1.51
CA LEU A 23 -13.35 -5.30 -2.62
C LEU A 23 -14.16 -6.55 -2.25
N LYS A 24 -13.97 -7.06 -1.02
CA LYS A 24 -14.76 -8.17 -0.49
C LYS A 24 -16.25 -7.83 -0.47
N LYS A 25 -16.61 -6.65 0.05
CA LYS A 25 -18.01 -6.19 0.11
C LYS A 25 -18.64 -6.09 -1.28
N ILE A 26 -17.90 -5.61 -2.27
CA ILE A 26 -18.40 -5.56 -3.65
C ILE A 26 -18.71 -6.97 -4.15
N THR A 27 -17.78 -7.90 -3.95
CA THR A 27 -17.92 -9.29 -4.42
C THR A 27 -19.12 -9.98 -3.77
N GLU A 28 -19.35 -9.75 -2.48
CA GLU A 28 -20.54 -10.23 -1.75
C GLU A 28 -21.85 -9.64 -2.28
N GLN A 29 -21.85 -8.37 -2.69
CA GLN A 29 -23.03 -7.69 -3.23
C GLN A 29 -23.37 -8.14 -4.66
N THR A 30 -22.36 -8.38 -5.50
CA THR A 30 -22.57 -8.76 -6.90
C THR A 30 -22.78 -10.26 -7.09
N ASN A 31 -22.58 -11.07 -6.03
CA ASN A 31 -22.76 -12.52 -6.00
C ASN A 31 -22.07 -13.24 -7.19
N THR A 32 -20.98 -12.65 -7.67
CA THR A 32 -20.23 -13.03 -8.87
C THR A 32 -18.75 -12.89 -8.57
N ASN A 33 -17.95 -13.81 -9.11
CA ASN A 33 -16.50 -13.71 -8.99
C ASN A 33 -16.02 -12.51 -9.81
N LEU A 34 -15.25 -11.63 -9.16
CA LEU A 34 -14.69 -10.44 -9.80
C LEU A 34 -13.40 -10.83 -10.52
N ASP A 35 -13.45 -10.94 -11.85
CA ASP A 35 -12.24 -11.11 -12.64
C ASP A 35 -11.40 -9.83 -12.55
N CYS A 36 -10.18 -9.96 -12.03
CA CYS A 36 -9.28 -8.84 -11.77
C CYS A 36 -7.85 -9.16 -12.21
N ALA A 37 -7.13 -8.12 -12.57
CA ALA A 37 -5.69 -8.12 -12.71
C ALA A 37 -5.06 -7.34 -11.54
N LEU A 38 -3.98 -7.89 -11.00
CA LEU A 38 -3.08 -7.17 -10.11
C LEU A 38 -2.00 -6.52 -10.95
N VAL A 39 -2.01 -5.19 -11.02
CA VAL A 39 -0.98 -4.39 -11.68
C VAL A 39 0.00 -3.91 -10.62
N ILE A 40 1.28 -4.07 -10.89
CA ILE A 40 2.36 -3.67 -9.99
C ILE A 40 3.26 -2.74 -10.78
N ASP A 41 3.54 -1.56 -10.22
CA ASP A 41 4.46 -0.59 -10.81
C ASP A 41 5.34 0.01 -9.72
N ALA A 42 6.52 0.50 -10.10
CA ALA A 42 7.49 1.11 -9.21
C ALA A 42 7.63 2.60 -9.52
N MET A 43 7.51 3.44 -8.49
CA MET A 43 7.72 4.88 -8.59
C MET A 43 9.00 5.27 -7.84
N SER A 44 9.90 5.98 -8.50
CA SER A 44 11.10 6.51 -7.82
C SER A 44 10.73 7.54 -6.75
N ILE A 45 11.33 7.39 -5.57
CA ILE A 45 11.16 8.30 -4.42
C ILE A 45 12.52 8.85 -3.97
N ARG A 46 12.47 9.95 -3.22
CA ARG A 46 13.69 10.54 -2.64
C ARG A 46 14.16 9.66 -1.48
N LYS A 47 15.44 9.29 -1.50
CA LYS A 47 16.14 8.65 -0.37
C LYS A 47 16.25 9.64 0.78
N GLN A 48 15.40 9.50 1.79
CA GLN A 48 15.42 10.34 2.98
C GLN A 48 14.83 9.59 4.17
N VAL A 49 15.32 9.90 5.38
CA VAL A 49 14.73 9.42 6.63
C VAL A 49 13.90 10.54 7.23
N LEU A 50 12.65 10.24 7.58
CA LEU A 50 11.74 11.19 8.22
C LEU A 50 11.24 10.61 9.54
N TRP A 51 11.12 11.47 10.55
CA TRP A 51 10.48 11.10 11.82
C TRP A 51 8.96 11.15 11.66
N ASP A 52 8.32 9.99 11.69
CA ASP A 52 6.86 9.88 11.71
C ASP A 52 6.36 10.08 13.14
N LYS A 53 5.84 11.29 13.42
CA LYS A 53 5.26 11.63 14.73
C LYS A 53 4.03 10.79 15.08
N GLY A 54 3.26 10.34 14.09
CA GLY A 54 2.05 9.55 14.31
C GLY A 54 2.38 8.14 14.80
N ARG A 55 3.44 7.56 14.26
CA ARG A 55 3.89 6.19 14.60
C ARG A 55 5.04 6.13 15.60
N GLY A 56 5.61 7.28 15.96
CA GLY A 56 6.73 7.38 16.90
C GLY A 56 7.99 6.67 16.41
N LYS A 57 8.22 6.60 15.09
CA LYS A 57 9.34 5.87 14.49
C LYS A 57 9.93 6.61 13.30
N TYR A 58 11.19 6.30 12.97
CA TYR A 58 11.82 6.75 11.72
C TYR A 58 11.29 5.93 10.54
N ALA A 59 10.91 6.61 9.46
CA ALA A 59 10.43 6.04 8.19
C ALA A 59 11.35 6.43 7.03
N GLY A 60 11.27 5.71 5.90
CA GLY A 60 12.12 5.91 4.72
C GLY A 60 13.11 4.79 4.43
N TYR A 61 12.97 3.66 5.13
CA TYR A 61 13.76 2.46 4.90
C TYR A 61 13.03 1.48 3.99
N VAL A 62 13.79 0.58 3.36
CA VAL A 62 13.25 -0.54 2.59
C VAL A 62 12.47 -1.45 3.52
N GLU A 63 11.26 -1.82 3.10
CA GLU A 63 10.38 -2.72 3.83
C GLU A 63 10.34 -4.06 3.11
N CYS A 64 11.08 -5.03 3.63
CA CYS A 64 10.91 -6.42 3.26
C CYS A 64 9.82 -6.98 4.17
N ALA A 65 8.74 -7.52 3.59
CA ALA A 65 7.61 -8.12 4.31
C ALA A 65 8.01 -9.43 5.04
N GLY A 66 8.99 -9.37 5.95
CA GLY A 66 9.56 -10.50 6.68
C GLY A 66 10.39 -11.48 5.84
N LEU A 67 10.47 -11.28 4.52
CA LEU A 67 11.08 -12.24 3.57
C LEU A 67 12.61 -12.18 3.50
N VAL A 68 13.23 -11.11 4.00
CA VAL A 68 14.69 -10.93 3.94
C VAL A 68 15.19 -10.35 5.26
N ASP A 69 15.94 -11.15 6.01
CA ASP A 69 16.67 -10.71 7.20
C ASP A 69 17.87 -9.86 6.77
N ARG A 70 17.63 -8.58 6.44
CA ARG A 70 18.72 -7.63 6.21
C ARG A 70 19.09 -6.99 7.54
N LYS A 71 20.31 -7.29 7.99
CA LYS A 71 20.98 -6.66 9.14
C LYS A 71 21.21 -5.15 8.96
N GLU A 72 21.04 -4.62 7.75
CA GLU A 72 21.29 -3.21 7.42
C GLU A 72 20.01 -2.49 6.97
N GLN A 73 19.66 -1.42 7.67
CA GLN A 73 18.59 -0.50 7.30
C GLN A 73 18.98 0.29 6.04
N CYS A 74 18.56 -0.21 4.87
CA CYS A 74 18.76 0.48 3.60
C CYS A 74 17.69 1.56 3.39
N LEU A 75 18.06 2.72 2.85
CA LEU A 75 17.11 3.74 2.41
C LEU A 75 16.34 3.26 1.18
N ALA A 76 15.03 3.46 1.19
CA ALA A 76 14.20 3.19 0.04
C ALA A 76 14.42 4.26 -1.04
N SER A 77 14.44 3.83 -2.30
CA SER A 77 14.51 4.74 -3.45
C SER A 77 13.40 4.52 -4.46
N GLU A 78 12.60 3.49 -4.25
CA GLU A 78 11.40 3.21 -5.04
C GLU A 78 10.24 2.89 -4.10
N ALA A 79 9.03 3.14 -4.56
CA ALA A 79 7.80 2.70 -3.94
C ALA A 79 7.04 1.82 -4.94
N LEU A 80 6.90 0.54 -4.64
CA LEU A 80 6.03 -0.36 -5.38
C LEU A 80 4.59 -0.10 -5.01
N VAL A 81 3.76 0.18 -6.00
CA VAL A 81 2.31 0.36 -5.85
C VAL A 81 1.60 -0.86 -6.42
N PHE A 82 0.69 -1.42 -5.63
CA PHE A 82 -0.18 -2.52 -6.03
C PHE A 82 -1.55 -1.95 -6.38
N LEU A 83 -2.01 -2.18 -7.60
CA LEU A 83 -3.28 -1.71 -8.11
C LEU A 83 -4.14 -2.92 -8.51
N VAL A 84 -5.35 -2.99 -7.99
CA VAL A 84 -6.34 -3.98 -8.44
C VAL A 84 -7.21 -3.31 -9.50
N VAL A 85 -7.32 -3.95 -10.66
CA VAL A 85 -8.16 -3.50 -11.77
C VAL A 85 -9.08 -4.65 -12.16
N SER A 86 -10.40 -4.40 -12.15
CA SER A 86 -11.35 -5.38 -12.66
C SER A 86 -11.34 -5.40 -14.19
N LEU A 87 -11.43 -6.61 -14.76
CA LEU A 87 -11.48 -6.84 -16.20
C LEU A 87 -12.88 -6.65 -16.77
N THR A 88 -13.90 -6.89 -15.95
CA THR A 88 -15.31 -6.88 -16.34
C THR A 88 -16.06 -5.67 -15.80
N ASN A 89 -15.67 -5.17 -14.63
CA ASN A 89 -16.30 -4.02 -13.98
C ASN A 89 -15.39 -2.79 -14.02
N LYS A 90 -15.97 -1.60 -13.85
CA LYS A 90 -15.23 -0.33 -13.78
C LYS A 90 -14.68 -0.06 -12.37
N ILE A 91 -14.01 -1.05 -11.77
CA ILE A 91 -13.39 -0.94 -10.45
C ILE A 91 -11.88 -0.92 -10.64
N GLN A 92 -11.24 0.14 -10.17
CA GLN A 92 -9.80 0.27 -10.09
C GLN A 92 -9.42 1.00 -8.82
N GLY A 93 -8.36 0.56 -8.16
CA GLY A 93 -7.90 1.20 -6.93
C GLY A 93 -6.57 0.66 -6.44
N ALA A 94 -5.82 1.53 -5.76
CA ALA A 94 -4.60 1.12 -5.06
C ALA A 94 -5.00 0.24 -3.89
N CYS A 95 -4.33 -0.89 -3.77
CA CYS A 95 -4.58 -1.87 -2.73
C CYS A 95 -3.38 -2.10 -1.82
N GLY A 96 -2.21 -1.58 -2.18
CA GLY A 96 -1.02 -1.70 -1.37
C GLY A 96 0.13 -0.84 -1.84
N LEU A 97 1.12 -0.67 -0.96
CA LEU A 97 2.35 0.09 -1.18
C LEU A 97 3.52 -0.59 -0.47
N LEU A 98 4.68 -0.74 -1.10
CA LEU A 98 5.90 -1.21 -0.44
C LEU A 98 7.10 -0.34 -0.79
N PHE A 99 7.93 -0.01 0.20
CA PHE A 99 9.17 0.74 -0.03
C PHE A 99 10.31 -0.20 -0.43
N ASN A 100 10.89 0.02 -1.61
CA ASN A 100 11.94 -0.79 -2.21
C ASN A 100 13.24 0.01 -2.45
N ARG A 101 14.35 -0.71 -2.67
CA ARG A 101 15.67 -0.14 -2.92
C ARG A 101 15.76 0.46 -4.31
#